data_AF-A0A967WXE4-F1
#
_entry.id   AF-A0A967WXE4-F1
#
_cell.length_a   1.000
_cell.length_b   1.000
_cell.length_c   1.000
_cell.angle_alpha   90.00
_cell.angle_beta   90.00
_cell.angle_gamma   90.00
#
_symmetry.space_group_name_H-M   'P 1'
#
loop_
_entity.id
_entity.type
_entity.pdbx_description
1 polymer ?
#
loop_
_entity_poly.entity_id
_entity_poly.type
_entity_poly.pdbx_seq_one_letter_code
_entity_poly.pdbx_strand_id
1 'polypeptide(L)'
;MTTVGRSSANDIVIDSLLVSRRHARLECSGGRCAVEDLGSANGLFVNGRRVSHAVLNPGDRIRIGDVDLTFQAAGAGQAPAWLEIGATRHPLMLERTTIGRSRDNSIHLADERVSRRHARIDLEQGTFVISDLD
;
A
#
# COMPACT_ATOMS: atom_id res chain seq x y z
N MET A 1 -7.52 12.13 5.28
CA MET A 1 -8.91 11.83 4.92
C MET A 1 -8.99 11.85 3.40
N THR A 2 -9.64 10.87 2.80
CA THR A 2 -9.82 10.74 1.34
C THR A 2 -11.31 10.60 1.05
N THR A 3 -11.85 11.40 0.14
CA THR A 3 -13.27 11.42 -0.21
C THR A 3 -13.54 10.66 -1.50
N VAL A 4 -14.70 10.00 -1.56
CA VAL A 4 -15.14 9.21 -2.72
C VAL A 4 -16.55 9.63 -3.13
N GLY A 5 -16.75 9.89 -4.42
CA GLY A 5 -18.07 10.22 -4.96
C GLY A 5 -18.02 10.57 -6.44
N ARG A 6 -19.18 10.84 -7.05
CA ARG A 6 -19.25 11.18 -8.49
C ARG A 6 -18.92 12.63 -8.82
N SER A 7 -18.91 13.52 -7.82
CA SER A 7 -18.52 14.91 -8.04
C SER A 7 -17.02 14.96 -8.32
N SER A 8 -16.60 15.81 -9.26
CA SER A 8 -15.18 16.09 -9.54
C SER A 8 -14.44 16.74 -8.35
N ALA A 9 -15.18 17.14 -7.30
CA ALA A 9 -14.62 17.68 -6.07
C ALA A 9 -14.14 16.62 -5.05
N ASN A 10 -14.29 15.31 -5.33
CA ASN A 10 -13.76 14.25 -4.46
C ASN A 10 -12.35 13.84 -4.90
N ASP A 11 -11.59 13.28 -3.96
CA ASP A 11 -10.24 12.76 -4.24
C ASP A 11 -10.28 11.54 -5.17
N ILE A 12 -11.28 10.67 -5.00
CA ILE A 12 -11.57 9.54 -5.88
C ILE A 12 -12.93 9.79 -6.54
N VAL A 13 -12.89 10.03 -7.85
CA VAL A 13 -14.08 10.28 -8.65
C VAL A 13 -14.55 8.98 -9.29
N ILE A 14 -15.79 8.57 -8.98
CA ILE A 14 -16.45 7.45 -9.65
C ILE A 14 -17.58 8.01 -10.49
N ASP A 15 -17.38 8.06 -11.81
CA ASP A 15 -18.36 8.59 -12.75
C ASP A 15 -19.51 7.60 -12.99
N SER A 16 -20.40 7.53 -12.00
CA SER A 16 -21.62 6.72 -12.05
C SER A 16 -22.78 7.47 -11.39
N LEU A 17 -23.95 7.39 -12.02
CA LEU A 17 -25.19 7.96 -11.48
C LEU A 17 -25.67 7.24 -10.22
N LEU A 18 -25.20 6.00 -9.98
CA LEU A 18 -25.48 5.24 -8.77
C LEU A 18 -24.59 5.64 -7.59
N VAL A 19 -23.65 6.56 -7.80
CA VAL A 19 -22.78 7.10 -6.76
C VAL A 19 -23.23 8.51 -6.37
N SER A 20 -23.41 8.78 -5.07
CA SER A 20 -23.71 10.13 -4.58
C SER A 20 -22.59 11.13 -4.91
N ARG A 21 -22.92 12.42 -5.00
CA ARG A 21 -21.93 13.49 -5.25
C ARG A 21 -20.78 13.48 -4.25
N ARG A 22 -21.08 13.29 -2.96
CA ARG A 22 -20.15 12.85 -1.92
C ARG A 22 -20.75 11.58 -1.33
N HIS A 23 -20.11 10.44 -1.51
CA HIS A 23 -20.69 9.16 -1.17
C HIS A 23 -20.08 8.62 0.12
N ALA A 24 -18.75 8.54 0.17
CA ALA A 24 -18.05 7.98 1.31
C ALA A 24 -16.78 8.78 1.62
N ARG A 25 -16.27 8.60 2.83
CA ARG A 25 -14.92 9.03 3.21
C ARG A 25 -14.12 7.86 3.74
N LEU A 26 -12.82 7.89 3.47
CA LEU A 26 -11.80 6.99 4.00
C LEU A 26 -10.90 7.74 4.96
N GLU A 27 -10.69 7.17 6.13
CA GLU A 27 -9.79 7.70 7.16
C GLU A 27 -8.79 6.63 7.57
N CYS A 28 -7.51 6.91 7.34
CA CYS A 28 -6.41 6.04 7.75
C CYS A 28 -5.59 6.74 8.85
N SER A 29 -5.47 6.10 10.00
CA SER A 29 -4.68 6.60 11.14
C SER A 29 -4.08 5.43 11.92
N GLY A 30 -2.79 5.54 12.27
CA GLY A 30 -2.10 4.52 13.05
C GLY A 30 -2.12 3.12 12.42
N GLY A 31 -1.99 3.03 11.09
CA GLY A 31 -2.01 1.76 10.36
C GLY A 31 -3.39 1.10 10.22
N ARG A 32 -4.46 1.74 10.70
CA ARG A 32 -5.84 1.29 10.51
C ARG A 32 -6.57 2.22 9.58
N CYS A 33 -7.35 1.67 8.67
CA CYS A 33 -8.22 2.44 7.80
C CYS A 33 -9.69 2.12 8.13
N ALA A 34 -10.54 3.12 7.98
CA ALA A 34 -11.98 2.98 8.07
C ALA A 34 -12.66 3.71 6.91
N VAL A 35 -13.86 3.25 6.56
CA VAL A 35 -14.74 3.87 5.57
C VAL A 35 -16.05 4.26 6.22
N GLU A 36 -16.58 5.41 5.84
CA GLU A 36 -17.85 5.95 6.32
C GLU A 36 -18.73 6.39 5.16
N ASP A 37 -20.01 6.08 5.25
CA ASP A 37 -21.05 6.57 4.34
C ASP A 37 -21.47 8.00 4.71
N LEU A 38 -21.47 8.91 3.75
CA LEU A 38 -21.81 10.33 3.97
C LEU A 38 -23.29 10.63 3.72
N GLY A 39 -24.17 9.67 4.00
CA GLY A 39 -25.60 9.76 3.70
C GLY A 39 -25.88 9.54 2.21
N SER A 40 -25.27 8.51 1.62
CA SER A 40 -25.45 8.24 0.21
C SER A 40 -26.83 7.65 -0.11
N ALA A 41 -27.30 7.84 -1.34
CA ALA A 41 -28.62 7.37 -1.76
C ALA A 41 -28.69 5.83 -1.82
N ASN A 42 -27.64 5.19 -2.33
CA ASN A 42 -27.59 3.74 -2.53
C ASN A 42 -26.89 2.99 -1.38
N GLY A 43 -26.27 3.71 -0.45
CA GLY A 43 -25.52 3.15 0.67
C GLY A 43 -24.14 2.63 0.30
N LEU A 44 -23.34 2.47 1.35
CA LEU A 44 -22.02 1.85 1.33
C LEU A 44 -22.13 0.39 1.81
N PHE A 45 -21.42 -0.53 1.16
CA PHE A 45 -21.36 -1.92 1.59
C PHE A 45 -19.91 -2.37 1.77
N VAL A 46 -19.66 -3.17 2.80
CA VAL A 46 -18.40 -3.88 3.01
C VAL A 46 -18.70 -5.37 3.13
N ASN A 47 -18.04 -6.19 2.31
CA ASN A 47 -18.23 -7.64 2.24
C ASN A 47 -19.72 -8.04 2.08
N GLY A 48 -20.45 -7.30 1.24
CA GLY A 48 -21.87 -7.52 0.95
C GLY A 48 -22.84 -7.01 2.03
N ARG A 49 -22.35 -6.45 3.14
CA ARG A 49 -23.18 -5.91 4.22
C ARG A 49 -23.24 -4.39 4.13
N ARG A 50 -24.45 -3.82 4.19
CA ARG A 50 -24.64 -2.37 4.23
C ARG A 50 -24.11 -1.82 5.56
N VAL A 51 -23.30 -0.78 5.51
CA VAL A 51 -22.66 -0.15 6.68
C VAL A 51 -22.76 1.36 6.62
N SER A 52 -22.88 2.01 7.77
CA SER A 52 -22.66 3.46 7.88
C SER A 52 -21.19 3.79 8.17
N HIS A 53 -20.48 2.89 8.86
CA HIS A 53 -19.05 3.00 9.15
C HIS A 53 -18.47 1.59 9.34
N ALA A 54 -17.25 1.35 8.83
CA ALA A 54 -16.54 0.08 8.99
C ALA A 54 -15.02 0.27 9.01
N VAL A 55 -14.33 -0.44 9.91
CA VAL A 55 -12.87 -0.61 9.84
C VAL A 55 -12.57 -1.61 8.73
N LEU A 56 -11.56 -1.29 7.92
CA LEU A 56 -11.16 -2.07 6.75
C LEU A 56 -9.93 -2.91 7.03
N ASN A 57 -9.98 -4.17 6.63
CA ASN A 57 -8.85 -5.08 6.59
C ASN A 57 -8.42 -5.33 5.14
N PRO A 58 -7.11 -5.55 4.87
CA PRO A 58 -6.65 -5.93 3.54
C PRO A 58 -7.45 -7.11 2.98
N GLY A 59 -7.91 -6.97 1.73
CA GLY A 59 -8.79 -7.93 1.06
C GLY A 59 -10.29 -7.63 1.16
N ASP A 60 -10.72 -6.70 2.03
CA ASP A 60 -12.13 -6.34 2.15
C ASP A 60 -12.69 -5.76 0.84
N ARG A 61 -13.90 -6.19 0.46
CA ARG A 61 -14.60 -5.68 -0.72
C ARG A 61 -15.55 -4.55 -0.32
N ILE A 62 -15.38 -3.39 -0.92
CA ILE A 62 -16.19 -2.19 -0.68
C ILE A 62 -17.03 -1.92 -1.92
N ARG A 63 -18.36 -1.84 -1.78
CA ARG A 63 -19.26 -1.46 -2.87
C ARG A 63 -19.78 -0.05 -2.68
N ILE A 64 -19.66 0.75 -3.74
CA ILE A 64 -20.15 2.13 -3.82
C ILE A 64 -20.92 2.25 -5.13
N GLY A 65 -22.25 2.37 -5.05
CA GLY A 65 -23.10 2.31 -6.24
C GLY A 65 -22.99 0.95 -6.94
N ASP A 66 -22.59 0.96 -8.21
CA ASP A 66 -22.35 -0.20 -9.07
C ASP A 66 -20.87 -0.62 -9.15
N VAL A 67 -19.99 0.00 -8.38
CA VAL A 67 -18.55 -0.28 -8.41
C VAL A 67 -18.13 -1.08 -7.17
N ASP A 68 -17.44 -2.20 -7.41
CA ASP A 68 -16.77 -3.01 -6.40
C ASP A 68 -15.28 -2.65 -6.34
N LEU A 69 -14.84 -2.17 -5.19
CA LEU A 69 -13.46 -1.86 -4.85
C LEU A 69 -12.93 -2.95 -3.92
N THR A 70 -11.63 -3.23 -3.97
CA THR A 70 -10.96 -4.07 -2.97
C THR A 70 -9.99 -3.21 -2.19
N PHE A 71 -10.13 -3.18 -0.87
CA PHE A 71 -9.19 -2.50 0.00
C PHE A 71 -7.90 -3.33 0.08
N GLN A 72 -6.78 -2.69 -0.24
CA GLN A 72 -5.45 -3.23 0.00
C GLN A 72 -4.74 -2.22 0.89
N ALA A 73 -4.21 -2.68 2.02
CA ALA A 73 -3.20 -1.89 2.71
C ALA A 73 -1.86 -2.24 2.07
N ALA A 74 -1.15 -1.23 1.57
CA ALA A 74 0.28 -1.33 1.53
C ALA A 74 0.71 -1.68 2.96
N GLY A 75 1.27 -2.88 3.18
CA GLY A 75 2.04 -3.10 4.41
C GLY A 75 2.98 -1.92 4.56
N ALA A 76 3.12 -1.35 5.76
CA ALA A 76 3.98 -0.18 5.98
C ALA A 76 5.33 -0.43 5.30
N GLY A 77 5.55 0.13 4.09
CA GLY A 77 6.59 -0.38 3.17
C GLY A 77 6.29 -0.52 1.68
N GLN A 78 5.04 -0.50 1.21
CA GLN A 78 4.76 -0.74 -0.22
C GLN A 78 4.64 0.53 -1.07
N ALA A 79 5.77 1.21 -1.24
CA ALA A 79 6.23 1.57 -2.58
C ALA A 79 7.52 0.77 -2.78
N PRO A 80 7.78 0.13 -3.94
CA PRO A 80 9.10 -0.46 -4.14
C PRO A 80 10.11 0.69 -4.10
N ALA A 81 10.89 0.79 -3.01
CA ALA A 81 12.10 1.56 -3.06
C ALA A 81 13.08 0.81 -3.97
N TRP A 82 13.93 1.54 -4.68
CA TRP A 82 14.89 0.95 -5.61
C TRP A 82 16.29 1.31 -5.15
N LEU A 83 17.21 0.35 -5.22
CA LEU A 83 18.64 0.63 -5.20
C LEU A 83 19.11 0.69 -6.66
N GLU A 84 19.76 1.77 -7.06
CA GLU A 84 20.41 1.88 -8.36
C GLU A 84 21.89 1.47 -8.23
N ILE A 85 22.30 0.44 -8.98
CA ILE A 85 23.69 0.01 -9.10
C ILE A 85 24.07 0.07 -10.58
N GLY A 86 24.89 1.06 -10.94
CA GLY A 86 25.17 1.37 -12.34
C GLY A 86 23.89 1.75 -13.07
N ALA A 87 23.54 1.02 -14.14
CA ALA A 87 22.30 1.22 -14.90
C ALA A 87 21.14 0.31 -14.45
N THR A 88 21.34 -0.53 -13.44
CA THR A 88 20.35 -1.53 -13.01
C THR A 88 19.62 -1.07 -11.76
N ARG A 89 18.28 -1.22 -11.77
CA ARG A 89 17.42 -0.97 -10.61
C ARG A 89 17.10 -2.27 -9.90
N HIS A 90 17.35 -2.31 -8.59
CA HIS A 90 17.07 -3.44 -7.73
C HIS A 90 15.90 -3.09 -6.78
N PRO A 91 14.76 -3.78 -6.85
CA PRO A 91 13.62 -3.45 -6.00
C PRO A 91 13.84 -3.92 -4.56
N LEU A 92 13.52 -3.06 -3.61
CA LEU A 92 13.43 -3.35 -2.18
C LEU A 92 11.98 -3.80 -1.89
N MET A 93 11.68 -5.07 -2.18
CA MET A 93 10.33 -5.64 -2.04
C MET A 93 10.07 -6.34 -0.70
N LEU A 94 11.10 -6.51 0.13
CA LEU A 94 11.07 -7.35 1.32
C LEU A 94 11.38 -6.52 2.57
N GLU A 95 10.85 -6.94 3.72
CA GLU A 95 11.21 -6.42 5.05
C GLU A 95 12.72 -6.46 5.30
N ARG A 96 13.44 -7.30 4.55
CA ARG A 96 14.88 -7.51 4.59
C ARG A 96 15.46 -7.78 3.20
N THR A 97 16.42 -6.97 2.80
CA THR A 97 17.22 -7.14 1.57
C THR A 97 18.67 -7.37 1.94
N THR A 98 19.28 -8.48 1.53
CA THR A 98 20.71 -8.76 1.77
C THR A 98 21.57 -8.40 0.57
N ILE A 99 22.77 -7.92 0.84
CA ILE A 99 23.73 -7.47 -0.17
C ILE A 99 25.05 -8.20 0.08
N GLY A 100 25.63 -8.79 -0.96
CA GLY A 100 26.95 -9.44 -0.84
C GLY A 100 27.33 -10.27 -2.06
N ARG A 101 28.54 -10.84 -2.03
CA ARG A 101 29.08 -11.59 -3.16
C ARG A 101 28.56 -13.00 -3.34
N SER A 102 27.86 -13.54 -2.35
CA SER A 102 27.25 -14.86 -2.51
C SER A 102 26.00 -14.74 -3.37
N ARG A 103 25.71 -15.76 -4.19
CA ARG A 103 24.54 -15.77 -5.11
C ARG A 103 23.19 -15.86 -4.40
N ASP A 104 23.20 -16.14 -3.10
CA ASP A 104 22.02 -16.22 -2.23
C ASP A 104 21.68 -14.88 -1.55
N ASN A 105 22.33 -13.77 -1.94
CA ASN A 105 21.91 -12.43 -1.53
C ASN A 105 20.83 -11.87 -2.45
N SER A 106 19.91 -11.08 -1.89
CA SER A 106 18.88 -10.37 -2.66
C SER A 106 19.49 -9.46 -3.73
N ILE A 107 20.62 -8.80 -3.41
CA ILE A 107 21.45 -8.05 -4.34
C ILE A 107 22.82 -8.73 -4.39
N HIS A 108 23.07 -9.43 -5.49
CA HIS A 108 24.32 -10.12 -5.74
C HIS A 108 25.36 -9.19 -6.35
N LEU A 109 26.48 -9.00 -5.67
CA LEU A 109 27.62 -8.23 -6.14
C LEU A 109 28.76 -9.19 -6.51
N ALA A 110 29.03 -9.40 -7.79
CA ALA A 110 30.03 -10.40 -8.23
C ALA A 110 31.51 -10.01 -7.96
N ASP A 111 31.77 -9.07 -7.06
CA ASP A 111 33.11 -8.60 -6.70
C ASP A 111 33.69 -9.42 -5.53
N GLU A 112 34.91 -9.92 -5.68
CA GLU A 112 35.59 -10.74 -4.67
C GLU A 112 36.00 -9.96 -3.42
N ARG A 113 36.09 -8.63 -3.49
CA ARG A 113 36.39 -7.77 -2.35
C ARG A 113 35.20 -7.57 -1.42
N VAL A 114 33.99 -7.87 -1.89
CA VAL A 114 32.77 -7.75 -1.10
C VAL A 114 32.59 -9.00 -0.24
N SER A 115 32.18 -8.85 1.02
CA SER A 115 31.88 -9.99 1.88
C SER A 115 30.75 -10.87 1.34
N ARG A 116 30.74 -12.14 1.76
CA ARG A 116 29.72 -13.12 1.36
C ARG A 116 28.31 -12.62 1.67
N ARG A 117 28.12 -11.95 2.81
CA ARG A 117 26.96 -11.14 3.19
C ARG A 117 27.55 -9.86 3.80
N HIS A 118 27.58 -8.79 3.03
CA HIS A 118 28.31 -7.57 3.37
C HIS A 118 27.42 -6.55 4.08
N ALA A 119 26.18 -6.39 3.61
CA ALA A 119 25.24 -5.46 4.22
C ALA A 119 23.82 -5.99 4.11
N ARG A 120 22.93 -5.38 4.89
CA ARG A 120 21.50 -5.66 4.88
C ARG A 120 20.72 -4.37 4.98
N ILE A 121 19.61 -4.30 4.28
CA ILE A 121 18.64 -3.23 4.40
C ILE A 121 17.39 -3.83 5.01
N ASP A 122 17.02 -3.37 6.21
CA ASP A 122 15.76 -3.73 6.86
C ASP A 122 14.76 -2.57 6.73
N LEU A 123 13.48 -2.87 6.63
CA LEU A 123 12.42 -1.87 6.67
C LEU A 123 11.85 -1.80 8.09
N GLU A 124 12.18 -0.73 8.82
CA GLU A 124 11.76 -0.52 10.20
C GLU A 124 10.86 0.71 10.29
N GLN A 125 9.62 0.54 10.76
CA GLN A 125 8.66 1.64 10.97
C GLN A 125 8.47 2.54 9.72
N GLY A 126 8.58 1.98 8.50
CA GLY A 126 8.47 2.72 7.24
C GLY A 126 9.76 3.40 6.77
N THR A 127 10.89 3.20 7.47
CA THR A 127 12.22 3.70 7.10
C THR A 127 13.13 2.54 6.73
N PHE A 128 13.89 2.68 5.64
CA PHE A 128 14.93 1.72 5.29
C PHE A 128 16.19 1.99 6.10
N VAL A 129 16.62 1.01 6.89
CA VAL A 129 17.85 1.05 7.69
C VAL A 129 18.86 0.12 7.05
N ILE A 130 20.02 0.66 6.66
CA ILE A 130 21.15 -0.13 6.20
C ILE A 130 22.04 -0.48 7.39
N SER A 131 22.40 -1.75 7.51
CA SER A 131 23.35 -2.27 8.47
C SER A 131 24.46 -3.00 7.74
N ASP A 132 25.69 -2.66 8.09
CA ASP A 132 26.85 -3.44 7.72
C ASP A 132 26.85 -4.77 8.51
N LEU A 133 27.22 -5.87 7.85
CA LEU A 133 27.24 -7.21 8.43
C LEU A 133 28.67 -7.75 8.65
N ASP A 134 29.69 -6.93 8.43
CA ASP A 134 31.10 -7.28 8.64
C ASP A 134 31.53 -7.13 10.11
#